data_AF-A0A8H6X6F7-F1
#
_entry.id   AF-A0A8H6X6F7-F1
#
_cell.length_a   1.000
_cell.length_b   1.000
_cell.length_c   1.000
_cell.angle_alpha   90.00
_cell.angle_beta   90.00
_cell.angle_gamma   90.00
#
_symmetry.space_group_name_H-M   'P 1'
#
loop_
_entity.id
_entity.type
_entity.pdbx_description
1 polymer ?
#
loop_
_entity_poly.entity_id
_entity_poly.type
_entity_poly.pdbx_seq_one_letter_code
_entity_poly.pdbx_strand_id
1 'polypeptide(L)'
;MITTHIPGLSSAGFLEPAVYPAQTGITLVTPHLPWQISVPASNAKYVTVADVLNTIYRTLRMNATPGEFEALRKDKLMQRVSGAYTQRCKRLRGHRGYEQERKEGIKRVDFLIGYHQFQGIVPTDGALDVWQLTISGSDLPGLASSREATKPKPRLDKPSQAKSTASGGLGLVIVGGG
;
A
#
# COMPACT_ATOMS: atom_id res chain seq x y z
N MET A 1 -27.05 5.10 -15.98
CA MET A 1 -25.97 6.11 -16.07
C MET A 1 -25.95 6.81 -14.72
N ILE A 2 -25.01 6.46 -13.83
CA ILE A 2 -24.99 6.99 -12.45
C ILE A 2 -23.93 8.09 -12.44
N THR A 3 -24.37 9.33 -12.53
CA THR A 3 -23.50 10.51 -12.38
C THR A 3 -23.47 10.85 -10.90
N THR A 4 -22.47 10.34 -10.17
CA THR A 4 -22.26 10.73 -8.77
C THR A 4 -21.75 12.16 -8.77
N HIS A 5 -22.61 13.10 -8.38
CA HIS A 5 -22.26 14.51 -8.21
C HIS A 5 -21.27 14.61 -7.05
N ILE A 6 -19.98 14.78 -7.33
CA ILE A 6 -18.94 14.97 -6.31
C ILE A 6 -19.08 16.42 -5.83
N PRO A 7 -19.56 16.69 -4.60
CA PRO A 7 -19.68 18.06 -4.10
C PRO A 7 -18.26 18.61 -3.91
N GLY A 8 -17.84 19.53 -4.78
CA GLY A 8 -16.54 20.20 -4.67
C GLY A 8 -15.90 20.62 -6.00
N LEU A 9 -16.26 19.99 -7.13
CA LEU A 9 -15.76 20.36 -8.45
C LEU A 9 -16.93 20.79 -9.32
N SER A 10 -17.00 22.08 -9.67
CA SER A 10 -17.91 22.53 -10.71
C SER A 10 -17.57 21.82 -12.03
N SER A 11 -18.54 21.63 -12.92
CA SER A 11 -18.28 21.07 -14.26
C SER A 11 -17.17 21.83 -15.02
N ALA A 12 -16.97 23.11 -14.69
CA ALA A 12 -15.89 23.93 -15.23
C ALA A 12 -14.49 23.51 -14.72
N GLY A 13 -14.35 23.15 -13.44
CA GLY A 13 -13.06 22.74 -12.86
C GLY A 13 -12.46 21.49 -13.51
N PHE A 14 -13.30 20.64 -14.12
CA PHE A 14 -12.84 19.49 -14.89
C PHE A 14 -12.18 19.86 -16.23
N LEU A 15 -12.51 21.04 -16.79
CA LEU A 15 -11.97 21.54 -18.07
C LEU A 15 -10.76 22.47 -17.88
N GLU A 16 -10.41 22.78 -16.63
CA GLU A 16 -9.23 23.57 -16.31
C GLU A 16 -7.94 22.78 -16.59
N PRO A 17 -6.82 23.48 -16.90
CA PRO A 17 -5.52 22.84 -17.04
C PRO A 17 -5.15 22.06 -15.77
N ALA A 18 -4.73 20.80 -15.92
CA ALA A 18 -4.33 19.98 -14.78
C ALA A 18 -2.99 20.39 -14.16
N VAL A 19 -2.16 21.10 -14.93
CA VAL A 19 -0.78 21.47 -14.58
C VAL A 19 -0.49 22.89 -15.03
N TYR A 20 0.46 23.54 -14.35
CA TYR A 20 0.99 24.84 -14.73
C TYR A 20 2.52 24.75 -14.87
N PRO A 21 3.11 25.21 -16.00
CA PRO A 21 2.44 25.70 -17.22
C PRO A 21 1.62 24.61 -17.91
N ALA A 22 0.63 25.00 -18.74
CA ALA A 22 -0.24 24.04 -19.42
C ALA A 22 0.53 23.18 -20.44
N GLN A 23 0.32 21.86 -20.41
CA GLN A 23 1.05 20.89 -21.24
C GLN A 23 0.09 20.06 -22.10
N THR A 24 0.51 19.67 -23.30
CA THR A 24 -0.28 18.83 -24.24
C THR A 24 -0.25 17.34 -23.91
N GLY A 25 0.66 16.92 -23.02
CA GLY A 25 0.73 15.57 -22.50
C GLY A 25 1.57 15.55 -21.22
N ILE A 26 1.20 14.68 -20.29
CA ILE A 26 1.94 14.45 -19.05
C ILE A 26 2.12 12.96 -18.80
N THR A 27 3.17 12.59 -18.08
CA THR A 27 3.45 11.23 -17.67
C THR A 27 3.35 11.11 -16.16
N LEU A 28 2.44 10.28 -15.68
CA LEU A 28 2.26 10.02 -14.26
C LEU A 28 3.09 8.83 -13.82
N VAL A 29 3.88 9.01 -12.76
CA VAL A 29 4.66 7.95 -12.11
C VAL A 29 4.18 7.75 -10.68
N THR A 30 4.27 6.52 -10.17
CA THR A 30 3.95 6.25 -8.77
C THR A 30 4.80 5.08 -8.29
N PRO A 31 5.31 5.11 -7.05
CA PRO A 31 6.09 3.99 -6.51
C PRO A 31 5.26 2.70 -6.34
N HIS A 32 3.94 2.79 -6.45
CA HIS A 32 3.03 1.67 -6.29
C HIS A 32 2.76 0.91 -7.60
N LEU A 33 3.17 1.44 -8.75
CA LEU A 33 2.97 0.81 -10.05
C LEU A 33 4.32 0.63 -10.76
N PRO A 34 4.59 -0.52 -11.37
CA PRO A 34 5.84 -0.75 -12.10
C PRO A 34 5.87 -0.09 -13.49
N TRP A 35 4.75 0.49 -13.95
CA TRP A 35 4.64 1.21 -15.22
C TRP A 35 4.22 2.67 -15.01
N GLN A 36 4.47 3.48 -16.01
CA GLN A 36 4.07 4.89 -16.05
C GLN A 36 2.74 5.04 -16.78
N ILE A 37 1.96 6.09 -16.46
CA ILE A 37 0.67 6.38 -17.10
C ILE A 37 0.82 7.63 -17.95
N SER A 38 0.80 7.48 -19.27
CA SER A 38 0.79 8.62 -20.19
C SER A 38 -0.63 9.19 -20.32
N VAL A 39 -0.76 10.50 -20.09
CA VAL A 39 -2.01 11.24 -20.18
C VAL A 39 -1.92 12.25 -21.32
N PRO A 40 -2.49 11.95 -22.49
CA PRO A 40 -2.57 12.91 -23.59
C PRO A 40 -3.71 13.91 -23.38
N ALA A 41 -3.56 15.13 -23.89
CA ALA A 41 -4.65 16.10 -23.96
C ALA A 41 -5.75 15.60 -24.92
N SER A 42 -6.99 15.48 -24.45
CA SER A 42 -8.10 15.03 -25.30
C SER A 42 -8.47 16.05 -26.39
N ASN A 43 -8.22 17.33 -26.13
CA ASN A 43 -8.53 18.44 -27.02
C ASN A 43 -7.31 18.96 -27.81
N ALA A 44 -6.16 18.26 -27.74
CA ALA A 44 -4.87 18.64 -28.34
C ALA A 44 -4.31 20.03 -27.94
N LYS A 45 -4.93 20.71 -26.96
CA LYS A 45 -4.48 22.03 -26.47
C LYS A 45 -3.72 21.90 -25.16
N TYR A 46 -4.33 21.25 -24.18
CA TYR A 46 -3.72 21.01 -22.88
C TYR A 46 -4.43 19.87 -22.15
N VAL A 47 -3.69 19.21 -21.27
CA VAL A 47 -4.23 18.17 -20.39
C VAL A 47 -5.15 18.83 -19.36
N THR A 48 -6.40 18.41 -19.36
CA THR A 48 -7.41 18.87 -18.39
C THR A 48 -7.44 18.00 -17.14
N VAL A 49 -8.02 18.51 -16.04
CA VAL A 49 -8.27 17.70 -14.84
C VAL A 49 -9.12 16.46 -15.19
N ALA A 50 -10.10 16.60 -16.08
CA ALA A 50 -10.88 15.47 -16.59
C ALA A 50 -10.01 14.43 -17.29
N ASP A 51 -9.06 14.84 -18.13
CA ASP A 51 -8.17 13.92 -18.86
C ASP A 51 -7.33 13.10 -17.89
N VAL A 52 -6.78 13.73 -16.87
CA VAL A 52 -5.99 13.06 -15.81
C VAL A 52 -6.84 12.02 -15.09
N LEU A 53 -7.98 12.42 -14.53
CA LEU A 53 -8.84 11.53 -13.75
C LEU A 53 -9.41 10.38 -14.59
N ASN A 54 -9.84 10.67 -15.82
CA ASN A 54 -10.35 9.65 -16.74
C ASN A 54 -9.25 8.67 -17.16
N THR A 55 -8.04 9.15 -17.44
CA THR A 55 -6.94 8.29 -17.87
C THR A 55 -6.46 7.40 -16.74
N ILE A 56 -6.35 7.93 -15.50
CA ILE A 56 -6.05 7.13 -14.31
C ILE A 56 -7.13 6.06 -14.13
N TYR A 57 -8.40 6.46 -14.13
CA TYR A 57 -9.53 5.56 -13.93
C TYR A 57 -9.57 4.43 -14.97
N ARG A 58 -9.44 4.77 -16.25
CA ARG A 58 -9.42 3.80 -17.35
C ARG A 58 -8.24 2.85 -17.23
N THR A 59 -7.04 3.40 -17.02
CA THR A 59 -5.80 2.61 -16.93
C THR A 59 -5.84 1.61 -15.78
N LEU A 60 -6.27 2.04 -14.59
CA LEU A 60 -6.32 1.17 -13.40
C LEU A 60 -7.38 0.07 -13.51
N ARG A 61 -8.42 0.28 -14.31
CA ARG A 61 -9.50 -0.70 -14.50
C ARG A 61 -9.16 -1.79 -15.53
N MET A 62 -8.08 -1.63 -16.29
CA MET A 62 -7.64 -2.66 -17.24
C MET A 62 -7.10 -3.89 -16.53
N ASN A 63 -7.25 -5.05 -17.19
CA ASN A 63 -6.65 -6.29 -16.72
C ASN A 63 -5.12 -6.16 -16.76
N ALA A 64 -4.47 -6.67 -15.73
CA ALA A 64 -3.03 -6.72 -15.68
C ALA A 64 -2.53 -7.77 -16.67
N THR A 65 -1.47 -7.42 -17.39
CA THR A 65 -0.82 -8.37 -18.30
C THR A 65 0.06 -9.35 -17.53
N PRO A 66 0.32 -10.57 -18.05
CA PRO A 66 1.24 -11.52 -17.41
C PRO A 66 2.63 -10.93 -17.16
N GLY A 67 3.16 -10.15 -18.11
CA GLY A 67 4.46 -9.50 -17.97
C GLY A 67 4.52 -8.47 -16.84
N GLU A 68 3.45 -7.70 -16.63
CA GLU A 68 3.33 -6.78 -15.49
C GLU A 68 3.31 -7.53 -14.16
N PHE A 69 2.63 -8.68 -14.10
CA PHE A 69 2.58 -9.51 -12.90
C PHE A 69 3.91 -10.23 -12.62
N GLU A 70 4.61 -10.68 -13.66
CA GLU A 70 5.94 -11.28 -13.54
C GLU A 70 7.01 -10.27 -13.10
N ALA A 71 6.89 -9.00 -13.50
CA ALA A 71 7.78 -7.94 -13.03
C ALA A 71 7.76 -7.83 -11.50
N LEU A 72 6.60 -8.05 -10.86
CA LEU A 72 6.46 -8.06 -9.40
C LEU A 72 7.15 -9.24 -8.70
N ARG A 73 7.50 -10.31 -9.43
CA ARG A 73 8.15 -11.49 -8.86
C ARG A 73 9.51 -11.17 -8.26
N LYS A 74 10.15 -10.10 -8.75
CA LYS A 74 11.41 -9.57 -8.21
C LYS A 74 11.23 -8.89 -6.85
N ASP A 75 10.05 -8.34 -6.57
CA ASP A 75 9.85 -7.40 -5.46
C ASP A 75 9.05 -7.98 -4.28
N LYS A 76 8.78 -9.29 -4.24
CA LYS A 76 7.95 -9.95 -3.21
C LYS A 76 6.51 -9.38 -3.08
N LEU A 77 6.08 -8.53 -4.01
CA LEU A 77 4.77 -7.88 -4.00
C LEU A 77 3.63 -8.78 -4.52
N MET A 78 3.94 -9.87 -5.22
CA MET A 78 2.94 -10.78 -5.81
C MET A 78 1.90 -11.26 -4.80
N GLN A 79 2.32 -11.70 -3.61
CA GLN A 79 1.40 -12.17 -2.57
C GLN A 79 0.44 -11.06 -2.12
N ARG A 80 0.94 -9.82 -2.07
CA ARG A 80 0.15 -8.65 -1.70
C ARG A 80 -0.89 -8.32 -2.77
N VAL A 81 -0.50 -8.36 -4.04
CA VAL A 81 -1.40 -8.14 -5.18
C VAL A 81 -2.46 -9.24 -5.28
N SER A 82 -2.08 -10.51 -5.10
CA SER A 82 -3.06 -11.61 -5.04
C SER A 82 -4.04 -11.46 -3.87
N GLY A 83 -3.55 -10.97 -2.72
CA GLY A 83 -4.39 -10.62 -1.58
C GLY A 83 -5.38 -9.50 -1.90
N ALA A 84 -4.92 -8.43 -2.55
CA ALA A 84 -5.75 -7.31 -2.99
C ALA A 84 -6.85 -7.75 -3.97
N TYR A 85 -6.49 -8.55 -4.98
CA TYR A 85 -7.45 -9.19 -5.91
C TYR A 85 -8.52 -9.99 -5.15
N THR A 86 -8.09 -10.84 -4.21
CA THR A 86 -9.01 -11.66 -3.40
C THR A 86 -9.97 -10.79 -2.59
N GLN A 87 -9.49 -9.69 -2.00
CA GLN A 87 -10.34 -8.76 -1.27
C GLN A 87 -11.33 -8.04 -2.20
N ARG A 88 -10.90 -7.62 -3.40
CA ARG A 88 -11.79 -7.02 -4.40
C ARG A 88 -12.92 -7.97 -4.76
N CYS A 89 -12.61 -9.23 -5.07
CA CYS A 89 -13.62 -10.26 -5.33
C CYS A 89 -14.54 -10.47 -4.12
N LYS A 90 -14.00 -10.50 -2.89
CA LYS A 90 -14.80 -10.63 -1.66
C LYS A 90 -15.82 -9.50 -1.50
N ARG A 91 -15.45 -8.24 -1.80
CA ARG A 91 -16.36 -7.09 -1.73
C ARG A 91 -17.56 -7.19 -2.68
N LEU A 92 -17.43 -7.98 -3.75
CA LEU A 92 -18.46 -8.19 -4.76
C LEU A 92 -19.26 -9.49 -4.56
N ARG A 93 -18.97 -10.27 -3.50
CA ARG A 93 -19.72 -11.49 -3.17
C ARG A 93 -21.19 -11.14 -2.96
N GLY A 94 -22.07 -11.82 -3.70
CA GLY A 94 -23.53 -11.61 -3.66
C GLY A 94 -24.07 -10.62 -4.67
N HIS A 95 -23.22 -9.95 -5.47
CA HIS A 95 -23.66 -9.01 -6.50
C HIS A 95 -23.68 -9.65 -7.90
N ARG A 96 -24.66 -9.26 -8.74
CA ARG A 96 -24.67 -9.62 -10.18
C ARG A 96 -23.41 -9.04 -10.82
N GLY A 97 -22.44 -9.89 -11.10
CA GLY A 97 -21.12 -9.48 -11.60
C GLY A 97 -19.94 -10.15 -10.92
N TYR A 98 -20.14 -10.86 -9.80
CA TYR A 98 -19.05 -11.59 -9.12
C TYR A 98 -18.30 -12.56 -10.04
N GLU A 99 -19.01 -13.40 -10.78
CA GLU A 99 -18.39 -14.36 -11.71
C GLU A 99 -17.68 -13.66 -12.87
N GLN A 100 -18.21 -12.53 -13.34
CA GLN A 100 -17.61 -11.75 -14.42
C GLN A 100 -16.30 -11.10 -13.94
N GLU A 101 -16.32 -10.48 -12.77
CA GLU A 101 -15.13 -9.87 -12.17
C GLU A 101 -14.06 -10.92 -11.83
N ARG A 102 -14.48 -12.12 -11.40
CA ARG A 102 -13.57 -13.25 -11.12
C ARG A 102 -12.92 -13.79 -12.39
N LYS A 103 -13.65 -13.80 -13.52
CA LYS A 103 -13.11 -14.17 -14.84
C LYS A 103 -12.12 -13.14 -15.38
N GLU A 104 -12.31 -11.87 -15.06
CA GLU A 104 -11.40 -10.80 -15.48
C GLU A 104 -10.04 -10.85 -14.76
N GLY A 105 -9.95 -11.55 -13.63
CA GLY A 105 -8.68 -11.81 -12.95
C GLY A 105 -8.06 -10.55 -12.32
N ILE A 106 -6.74 -10.54 -12.24
CA ILE A 106 -5.99 -9.43 -11.63
C ILE A 106 -6.10 -8.20 -12.54
N LYS A 107 -6.45 -7.06 -11.96
CA LYS A 107 -6.46 -5.76 -12.64
C LYS A 107 -5.35 -4.87 -12.12
N ARG A 108 -5.01 -3.85 -12.88
CA ARG A 108 -3.97 -2.88 -12.53
C ARG A 108 -4.23 -2.18 -11.18
N VAL A 109 -5.49 -1.97 -10.80
CA VAL A 109 -5.85 -1.45 -9.47
C VAL A 109 -5.41 -2.36 -8.31
N ASP A 110 -5.27 -3.68 -8.52
CA ASP A 110 -4.82 -4.59 -7.46
C ASP A 110 -3.34 -4.39 -7.10
N PHE A 111 -2.56 -3.80 -8.02
CA PHE A 111 -1.15 -3.44 -7.78
C PHE A 111 -1.02 -2.32 -6.76
N LEU A 112 -2.09 -1.55 -6.54
CA LEU A 112 -2.11 -0.51 -5.53
C LEU A 112 -2.28 -1.04 -4.10
N ILE A 113 -2.58 -2.34 -3.90
CA ILE A 113 -2.56 -3.00 -2.57
C ILE A 113 -3.31 -2.19 -1.48
N GLY A 114 -4.47 -1.62 -1.81
CA GLY A 114 -5.27 -0.83 -0.86
C GLY A 114 -5.02 0.69 -0.87
N TYR A 115 -4.04 1.17 -1.62
CA TYR A 115 -3.80 2.60 -1.88
C TYR A 115 -4.74 3.10 -2.99
N HIS A 116 -5.99 3.40 -2.63
CA HIS A 116 -7.04 3.73 -3.60
C HIS A 116 -7.57 5.17 -3.49
N GLN A 117 -7.00 6.01 -2.62
CA GLN A 117 -7.43 7.40 -2.47
C GLN A 117 -6.48 8.30 -3.25
N PHE A 118 -7.00 8.97 -4.29
CA PHE A 118 -6.27 9.98 -5.03
C PHE A 118 -6.06 11.23 -4.16
N GLN A 119 -4.83 11.69 -4.00
CA GLN A 119 -4.48 12.90 -3.25
C GLN A 119 -4.05 14.05 -4.15
N GLY A 120 -3.59 13.75 -5.37
CA GLY A 120 -3.11 14.75 -6.32
C GLY A 120 -1.96 14.24 -7.16
N ILE A 121 -1.39 15.17 -7.93
CA ILE A 121 -0.15 14.99 -8.67
C ILE A 121 0.83 16.08 -8.27
N VAL A 122 2.11 15.75 -8.18
CA VAL A 122 3.18 16.70 -7.85
C VAL A 122 4.27 16.66 -8.92
N PRO A 123 4.94 17.77 -9.25
CA PRO A 123 6.02 17.76 -10.24
C PRO A 123 7.19 16.91 -9.71
N THR A 124 7.87 16.20 -10.62
CA THR A 124 9.07 15.43 -10.28
C THR A 124 10.31 16.28 -10.55
N ASP A 125 11.27 16.26 -9.63
CA ASP A 125 12.53 16.96 -9.83
C ASP A 125 13.28 16.39 -11.05
N GLY A 126 13.51 17.23 -12.05
CA GLY A 126 14.38 16.91 -13.20
C GLY A 126 13.69 16.56 -14.52
N ALA A 127 12.35 16.49 -14.59
CA ALA A 127 11.63 16.31 -15.85
C ALA A 127 10.35 17.14 -15.92
N LEU A 128 10.20 17.92 -16.99
CA LEU A 128 9.11 18.90 -17.15
C LEU A 128 7.74 18.25 -17.37
N ASP A 129 7.71 17.04 -17.90
CA ASP A 129 6.51 16.30 -18.29
C ASP A 129 6.20 15.12 -17.37
N VAL A 130 7.01 14.90 -16.31
CA VAL A 130 6.85 13.77 -15.39
C VAL A 130 6.31 14.24 -14.04
N TRP A 131 5.17 13.67 -13.67
CA TRP A 131 4.43 14.04 -12.47
C TRP A 131 4.24 12.81 -11.58
N GLN A 132 4.50 12.97 -10.28
CA GLN A 132 4.28 11.90 -9.32
C GLN A 132 2.81 11.89 -8.87
N LEU A 133 2.13 10.79 -9.15
CA LEU A 133 0.80 10.50 -8.66
C LEU A 133 0.87 10.12 -7.18
N THR A 134 0.27 10.97 -6.34
CA THR A 134 0.19 10.76 -4.90
C THR A 134 -1.14 10.10 -4.56
N ILE A 135 -1.05 8.94 -3.93
CA ILE A 135 -2.19 8.16 -3.47
C ILE A 135 -2.02 7.82 -2.00
N SER A 136 -3.12 7.86 -1.24
CA SER A 136 -3.17 7.34 0.12
C SER A 136 -3.95 6.04 0.18
N GLY A 137 -3.63 5.25 1.18
CA GLY A 137 -4.25 3.97 1.45
C GLY A 137 -4.18 3.66 2.92
N SER A 138 -5.08 2.79 3.34
CA SER A 138 -4.86 1.99 4.55
C SER A 138 -4.16 0.72 4.10
N ASP A 139 -3.03 0.38 4.72
CA ASP A 139 -2.41 -0.93 4.54
C ASP A 139 -3.48 -2.01 4.75
N LEU A 140 -3.52 -2.99 3.84
CA LEU A 140 -4.47 -4.10 3.93
C LEU A 140 -4.29 -4.80 5.29
N PRO A 141 -5.28 -4.75 6.21
CA PRO A 141 -5.15 -5.41 7.50
C PRO A 141 -5.10 -6.93 7.25
N GLY A 142 -4.01 -7.56 7.71
CA GLY A 142 -3.80 -9.00 7.59
C GLY A 142 -2.63 -9.43 6.71
N LEU A 143 -1.85 -8.50 6.14
CA LEU A 143 -0.60 -8.83 5.48
C LEU A 143 0.54 -8.02 6.11
N ALA A 144 0.87 -8.40 7.34
CA ALA A 144 1.93 -7.77 8.14
C ALA A 144 3.18 -7.56 7.28
N SER A 145 3.63 -6.30 7.24
CA SER A 145 4.95 -5.94 6.76
C SER A 145 5.98 -6.70 7.60
N SER A 146 6.74 -7.61 6.99
CA SER A 146 7.84 -8.35 7.63
C SER A 146 9.05 -7.45 7.93
N ARG A 147 8.82 -6.27 8.51
CA ARG A 147 9.83 -5.39 9.08
C ARG A 147 9.37 -4.99 10.48
N GLU A 148 9.49 -5.94 11.41
CA GLU A 148 9.77 -5.73 12.83
C GLU A 148 9.81 -7.12 13.50
N ALA A 149 10.93 -7.84 13.39
CA ALA A 149 11.16 -9.05 14.16
C ALA A 149 12.54 -8.97 14.81
N THR A 150 12.74 -7.94 15.64
CA THR A 150 13.83 -7.93 16.62
C THR A 150 13.43 -8.89 17.72
N LYS A 151 13.88 -10.13 17.60
CA LYS A 151 13.71 -11.20 18.60
C LYS A 151 14.80 -11.07 19.66
N PRO A 152 14.50 -10.86 20.96
CA PRO A 152 15.38 -11.26 22.03
C PRO A 152 15.07 -12.70 22.48
N LYS A 153 16.12 -13.38 22.89
CA LYS A 153 16.28 -14.81 23.15
C LYS A 153 15.23 -15.44 24.10
N PRO A 154 14.93 -16.74 23.94
CA PRO A 154 14.17 -17.50 24.95
C PRO A 154 14.99 -17.64 26.24
N ARG A 155 14.39 -17.29 27.38
CA ARG A 155 14.87 -17.70 28.70
C ARG A 155 14.67 -19.21 28.82
N LEU A 156 15.78 -19.93 28.93
CA LEU A 156 15.81 -21.34 29.26
C LEU A 156 15.77 -21.45 30.78
N ASP A 157 14.60 -21.77 31.32
CA ASP A 157 14.47 -22.20 32.70
C ASP A 157 15.09 -23.59 32.86
N LYS A 158 16.02 -23.74 33.80
CA LYS A 158 16.43 -25.03 34.37
C LYS A 158 16.16 -25.01 35.87
N PRO A 159 15.56 -26.07 36.43
CA PRO A 159 15.39 -26.18 37.88
C PRO A 159 16.54 -26.97 38.55
N SER A 160 16.65 -26.72 39.86
CA SER A 160 17.06 -27.64 40.93
C SER A 160 18.54 -27.73 41.36
N GLN A 161 18.76 -27.18 42.58
CA GLN A 161 19.46 -27.76 43.75
C GLN A 161 20.90 -28.28 43.61
N ALA A 162 21.84 -27.68 44.37
CA ALA A 162 22.37 -28.27 45.62
C ALA A 162 23.67 -27.57 46.11
N LYS A 163 23.70 -27.31 47.44
CA LYS A 163 24.85 -27.31 48.37
C LYS A 163 25.98 -26.28 48.19
N SER A 164 26.22 -25.45 49.22
CA SER A 164 27.43 -25.55 50.07
C SER A 164 27.46 -24.49 51.20
N THR A 165 27.64 -24.98 52.43
CA THR A 165 28.43 -24.48 53.59
C THR A 165 29.01 -23.06 53.62
N ALA A 166 28.81 -22.38 54.76
CA ALA A 166 29.82 -21.86 55.72
C ALA A 166 29.10 -20.89 56.70
N SER A 167 29.01 -21.20 58.00
CA SER A 167 30.00 -20.93 59.07
C SER A 167 30.04 -19.46 59.52
N GLY A 168 29.76 -19.21 60.80
CA GLY A 168 30.30 -18.08 61.56
C GLY A 168 29.31 -17.32 62.46
N GLY A 169 29.49 -17.41 63.78
CA GLY A 169 28.89 -16.52 64.78
C GLY A 169 28.34 -17.27 66.00
N LEU A 170 29.19 -17.86 66.86
CA LEU A 170 29.75 -17.27 68.09
C LEU A 170 28.70 -16.61 69.00
N GLY A 171 28.48 -17.23 70.17
CA GLY A 171 27.72 -16.64 71.27
C GLY A 171 27.30 -17.64 72.35
N LEU A 172 28.25 -18.29 73.03
CA LEU A 172 28.00 -18.98 74.29
C LEU A 172 28.90 -18.38 75.36
N VAL A 173 28.31 -17.63 76.29
CA VAL A 173 28.96 -17.14 77.50
C VAL A 173 28.42 -17.96 78.68
N ILE A 174 29.38 -18.54 79.40
CA ILE A 174 29.27 -19.32 80.64
C ILE A 174 28.92 -18.38 81.81
N VAL A 175 28.17 -18.84 82.82
CA VAL A 175 28.50 -18.78 84.27
C VAL A 175 27.42 -19.54 85.06
N GLY A 176 27.85 -20.46 85.91
CA GLY A 176 27.04 -21.13 86.94
C GLY A 176 27.26 -20.54 88.34
N GLY A 177 26.57 -21.14 89.31
CA GLY A 177 26.64 -20.84 90.75
C GLY A 177 25.27 -20.44 91.29
N GLY A 178 24.72 -21.01 92.35
CA GLY A 178 25.15 -22.03 93.31
C GLY A 178 23.96 -22.36 94.20
#